data_AF-A0A928FFK1-F1
#
_entry.id   AF-A0A928FFK1-F1
#
_cell.length_a   1.000
_cell.length_b   1.000
_cell.length_c   1.000
_cell.angle_alpha   90.00
_cell.angle_beta   90.00
_cell.angle_gamma   90.00
#
_symmetry.space_group_name_H-M   'P 1'
#
loop_
_entity.id
_entity.type
_entity.pdbx_description
1 polymer ?
#
loop_
_entity_poly.entity_id
_entity_poly.type
_entity_poly.pdbx_seq_one_letter_code
_entity_poly.pdbx_strand_id
1 'polypeptide(L)'
;MCEMIFNENCKVAIFKPPVGDDYRQIVMDYMMKMADFEWTPKETFHIKWKNVGDFGVDLVYEKGKTYHGMTYANTKCSQDEFEQFFEDGKFVPNSEYYEEIIGNHCSSSMGLAYQQLLDFPYYGGIAPCPERGTMLKYCGDLKYPKDFGRFDVSDLWDLHSKKTVMEAYASVDKGDVLYFFSKVRTGHLRMISQPAEVTRFENGEIDPDNSFIYTIEQTNQFDTQETARGRNTTWYVNRKRSFATLYERFFCPITFTIFTSGEKPKDAFVTYTGTNSADTVMNGINGDIISSFPLTYVRMTVRDKDNKLVRSSHRYDFQRTYKMDLVPMGNELDLPSLEKGKYTLTIRAGIARGGVDFEKIEFEV
;
A
#
# COMPACT_ATOMS: atom_id res chain seq x y z
N MET A 1 15.39 17.89 5.63
CA MET A 1 16.55 18.80 5.71
C MET A 1 16.21 19.82 6.80
N CYS A 2 16.87 19.78 7.95
CA CYS A 2 16.52 20.63 9.09
C CYS A 2 17.12 22.03 8.93
N GLU A 3 16.31 23.07 9.05
CA GLU A 3 16.76 24.46 9.07
C GLU A 3 17.13 24.83 10.52
N MET A 4 18.41 24.92 10.83
CA MET A 4 18.88 25.41 12.12
C MET A 4 18.92 26.94 12.09
N ILE A 5 17.99 27.59 12.79
CA ILE A 5 18.01 29.04 12.97
C ILE A 5 18.74 29.34 14.28
N PHE A 6 19.89 30.03 14.20
CA PHE A 6 20.64 30.48 15.36
C PHE A 6 20.17 31.87 15.77
N ASN A 7 19.69 32.02 17.02
CA ASN A 7 19.47 33.33 17.64
C ASN A 7 20.75 33.74 18.40
N GLU A 8 21.27 34.94 18.11
CA GLU A 8 22.53 35.46 18.65
C GLU A 8 22.57 35.61 20.19
N ASN A 9 21.43 35.53 20.88
CA ASN A 9 21.37 35.78 22.33
C ASN A 9 20.85 34.60 23.19
N CYS A 10 20.54 33.44 22.61
CA CYS A 10 20.22 32.22 23.35
C CYS A 10 20.36 31.00 22.44
N LYS A 11 21.18 30.02 22.83
CA LYS A 11 21.31 28.71 22.16
C LYS A 11 20.07 27.85 22.39
N VAL A 12 18.92 28.26 21.87
CA VAL A 12 17.73 27.42 21.76
C VAL A 12 17.63 26.99 20.31
N ALA A 13 17.87 25.70 20.04
CA ALA A 13 17.53 25.11 18.76
C ALA A 13 15.99 25.07 18.68
N ILE A 14 15.41 25.99 17.91
CA ILE A 14 13.98 25.92 17.59
C ILE A 14 13.86 24.86 16.51
N PHE A 15 13.44 23.66 16.92
CA PHE A 15 13.03 22.61 15.99
C PHE A 15 11.74 23.09 15.32
N LYS A 16 11.83 23.51 14.05
CA LYS A 16 10.63 23.49 13.23
C LYS A 16 10.19 22.03 13.12
N PRO A 17 8.93 21.69 13.43
CA PRO A 17 8.42 20.36 13.15
C PRO A 17 8.71 20.04 11.68
N PRO A 18 9.17 18.83 11.34
CA PRO A 18 9.33 18.41 9.97
C PRO A 18 8.12 18.80 9.13
N VAL A 19 8.38 19.23 7.90
CA VAL A 19 7.32 19.45 6.92
C VAL A 19 6.44 18.20 6.86
N GLY A 20 5.12 18.35 6.98
CA GLY A 20 4.19 17.23 6.91
C GLY A 20 4.01 16.42 8.20
N ASP A 21 4.47 16.90 9.37
CA ASP A 21 4.26 16.25 10.67
C ASP A 21 2.80 15.92 10.99
N ASP A 22 1.87 16.82 10.65
CA ASP A 22 0.44 16.59 10.84
C ASP A 22 -0.05 15.40 10.00
N TYR A 23 0.45 15.27 8.76
CA TYR A 23 0.13 14.13 7.90
C TYR A 23 0.74 12.83 8.43
N ARG A 24 1.96 12.89 8.95
CA ARG A 24 2.58 11.74 9.61
C ARG A 24 1.74 11.30 10.80
N GLN A 25 1.22 12.24 11.59
CA GLN A 25 0.36 11.94 12.73
C GLN A 25 -0.96 11.30 12.30
N ILE A 26 -1.65 11.82 11.28
CA ILE A 26 -2.90 11.22 10.76
C ILE A 26 -2.69 9.74 10.37
N VAL A 27 -1.58 9.45 9.67
CA VAL A 27 -1.24 8.08 9.25
C VAL A 27 -0.96 7.19 10.47
N MET A 28 -0.21 7.70 11.45
CA MET A 28 0.10 6.97 12.67
C MET A 28 -1.14 6.72 13.53
N ASP A 29 -2.03 7.70 13.67
CA ASP A 29 -3.28 7.57 14.42
C ASP A 29 -4.16 6.49 13.81
N TYR A 30 -4.24 6.44 12.47
CA TYR A 30 -5.00 5.39 11.79
C TYR A 30 -4.37 4.00 11.97
N MET A 31 -3.04 3.89 11.91
CA MET A 31 -2.35 2.62 12.19
C MET A 31 -2.58 2.15 13.64
N MET A 32 -2.55 3.07 14.60
CA MET A 32 -2.84 2.77 16.00
C MET A 32 -4.32 2.39 16.19
N LYS A 33 -5.26 3.09 15.55
CA LYS A 33 -6.69 2.74 15.52
C LYS A 33 -6.87 1.28 15.08
N MET A 34 -6.21 0.88 14.00
CA MET A 34 -6.25 -0.50 13.51
C MET A 34 -5.57 -1.53 14.43
N ALA A 35 -4.53 -1.17 15.18
CA ALA A 35 -3.78 -2.09 16.04
C ALA A 35 -4.36 -2.23 17.46
N ASP A 36 -5.09 -1.21 17.93
CA ASP A 36 -5.72 -1.17 19.24
C ASP A 36 -7.21 -1.54 19.19
N PHE A 37 -7.80 -1.71 18.00
CA PHE A 37 -9.21 -2.07 17.84
C PHE A 37 -9.58 -3.34 18.61
N GLU A 38 -10.42 -3.21 19.62
CA GLU A 38 -10.83 -4.32 20.48
C GLU A 38 -12.10 -4.99 19.95
N TRP A 39 -12.11 -6.32 19.88
CA TRP A 39 -13.27 -7.07 19.42
C TRP A 39 -13.32 -8.49 19.98
N THR A 40 -14.52 -9.08 19.98
CA THR A 40 -14.77 -10.44 20.47
C THR A 40 -15.62 -11.21 19.47
N PRO A 41 -15.23 -12.42 19.06
CA PRO A 41 -16.00 -13.21 18.11
C PRO A 41 -17.19 -13.89 18.79
N LYS A 42 -18.35 -13.86 18.12
CA LYS A 42 -19.60 -14.54 18.53
C LYS A 42 -19.46 -16.06 18.47
N GLU A 43 -18.64 -16.56 17.54
CA GLU A 43 -18.33 -17.97 17.30
C GLU A 43 -16.86 -18.17 16.94
N THR A 44 -16.32 -19.38 17.14
CA THR A 44 -14.94 -19.68 16.76
C THR A 44 -14.83 -19.75 15.23
N PHE A 45 -13.83 -19.08 14.65
CA PHE A 45 -13.58 -19.12 13.22
C PHE A 45 -12.09 -19.16 12.88
N HIS A 46 -11.81 -19.45 11.62
CA HIS A 46 -10.46 -19.62 11.08
C HIS A 46 -10.20 -18.58 9.99
N ILE A 47 -9.00 -18.02 9.97
CA ILE A 47 -8.50 -17.25 8.82
C ILE A 47 -7.32 -18.01 8.23
N LYS A 48 -7.52 -18.55 7.02
CA LYS A 48 -6.52 -19.32 6.30
C LYS A 48 -5.83 -18.47 5.24
N TRP A 49 -4.51 -18.36 5.34
CA TRP A 49 -3.69 -17.76 4.28
C TRP A 49 -3.38 -18.79 3.20
N LYS A 50 -4.18 -18.82 2.13
CA LYS A 50 -4.07 -19.80 1.03
C LYS A 50 -2.97 -19.50 -0.01
N ASN A 51 -2.27 -18.36 0.07
CA ASN A 51 -1.42 -17.86 -1.03
C ASN A 51 0.07 -17.58 -0.69
N VAL A 52 0.64 -18.19 0.36
CA VAL A 52 2.09 -18.07 0.67
C VAL A 52 2.76 -19.44 0.64
N GLY A 53 2.78 -20.06 -0.54
CA GLY A 53 3.39 -21.38 -0.74
C GLY A 53 2.84 -22.45 0.21
N ASP A 54 3.65 -23.49 0.48
CA ASP A 54 3.30 -24.63 1.36
C ASP A 54 3.14 -24.25 2.85
N PHE A 55 3.21 -22.96 3.21
CA PHE A 55 3.05 -22.48 4.58
C PHE A 55 1.66 -21.88 4.77
N GLY A 56 0.64 -22.74 4.72
CA GLY A 56 -0.70 -22.37 5.13
C GLY A 56 -0.68 -21.95 6.59
N VAL A 57 -0.83 -20.65 6.86
CA VAL A 57 -1.05 -20.14 8.21
C VAL A 57 -2.55 -20.20 8.48
N ASP A 58 -2.92 -20.85 9.57
CA ASP A 58 -4.29 -20.92 10.09
C ASP A 58 -4.34 -20.14 11.41
N LEU A 59 -5.00 -18.98 11.39
CA LEU A 59 -5.25 -18.18 12.59
C LEU A 59 -6.63 -18.53 13.14
N VAL A 60 -6.67 -19.07 14.35
CA VAL A 60 -7.91 -19.45 15.03
C VAL A 60 -8.33 -18.34 16.00
N TYR A 61 -9.52 -17.79 15.77
CA TYR A 61 -10.14 -16.82 16.66
C TYR A 61 -11.25 -17.51 17.44
N GLU A 62 -11.06 -17.69 18.74
CA GLU A 62 -11.92 -18.50 19.60
C GLU A 62 -13.07 -17.68 20.18
N LYS A 63 -14.27 -18.28 20.17
CA LYS A 63 -15.48 -17.71 20.75
C LYS A 63 -15.24 -17.16 22.16
N GLY A 64 -15.66 -15.91 22.38
CA GLY A 64 -15.64 -15.28 23.70
C GLY A 64 -14.26 -14.79 24.18
N LYS A 65 -13.20 -14.96 23.39
CA LYS A 65 -11.90 -14.32 23.65
C LYS A 65 -11.87 -12.92 23.08
N THR A 66 -11.34 -11.96 23.83
CA THR A 66 -11.09 -10.60 23.34
C THR A 66 -9.77 -10.56 22.56
N TYR A 67 -9.82 -9.93 21.40
CA TYR A 67 -8.69 -9.71 20.49
C TYR A 67 -8.46 -8.21 20.30
N HIS A 68 -7.21 -7.85 20.03
CA HIS A 68 -6.81 -6.49 19.71
C HIS A 68 -6.19 -6.41 18.32
N GLY A 69 -6.60 -5.36 17.63
CA GLY A 69 -6.23 -5.03 16.28
C GLY A 69 -7.01 -5.81 15.23
N MET A 70 -7.04 -5.26 14.01
CA MET A 70 -7.66 -5.90 12.86
C MET A 70 -7.00 -7.26 12.55
N THR A 71 -7.76 -8.20 12.01
CA THR A 71 -7.26 -9.54 11.67
C THR A 71 -6.25 -9.51 10.53
N TYR A 72 -5.22 -10.38 10.59
CA TYR A 72 -4.27 -10.55 9.48
C TYR A 72 -4.87 -11.45 8.38
N ALA A 73 -5.20 -10.87 7.23
CA ALA A 73 -5.91 -11.52 6.12
C ALA A 73 -5.39 -11.08 4.75
N ASN A 74 -5.72 -11.81 3.67
CA ASN A 74 -5.28 -11.47 2.31
C ASN A 74 -6.10 -10.35 1.65
N THR A 75 -7.11 -9.86 2.35
CA THR A 75 -8.15 -8.96 1.86
C THR A 75 -7.81 -7.52 2.26
N LYS A 76 -8.59 -6.55 1.77
CA LYS A 76 -8.37 -5.12 2.03
C LYS A 76 -9.60 -4.53 2.69
N CYS A 77 -9.81 -4.86 3.95
CA CYS A 77 -10.90 -4.31 4.75
C CYS A 77 -10.39 -3.09 5.51
N SER A 78 -11.10 -1.96 5.39
CA SER A 78 -10.97 -0.86 6.35
C SER A 78 -11.59 -1.23 7.69
N GLN A 79 -11.26 -0.51 8.76
CA GLN A 79 -11.88 -0.77 10.05
C GLN A 79 -13.40 -0.55 9.99
N ASP A 80 -13.85 0.51 9.31
CA ASP A 80 -15.26 0.85 9.23
C ASP A 80 -16.07 -0.22 8.46
N GLU A 81 -15.47 -0.87 7.46
CA GLU A 81 -16.05 -2.06 6.80
C GLU A 81 -16.07 -3.27 7.73
N PHE A 82 -15.00 -3.46 8.53
CA PHE A 82 -14.93 -4.58 9.48
C PHE A 82 -15.99 -4.46 10.59
N GLU A 83 -16.29 -3.24 11.04
CA GLU A 83 -17.31 -2.96 12.05
C GLU A 83 -18.74 -3.30 11.59
N GLN A 84 -19.00 -3.38 10.28
CA GLN A 84 -20.31 -3.76 9.74
C GLN A 84 -20.72 -5.21 10.07
N PHE A 85 -19.75 -6.03 10.47
CA PHE A 85 -19.98 -7.44 10.84
C PHE A 85 -20.23 -7.64 12.34
N PHE A 86 -20.46 -6.57 13.10
CA PHE A 86 -20.72 -6.65 14.52
C PHE A 86 -22.24 -6.70 14.80
N GLU A 87 -22.66 -7.69 15.59
CA GLU A 87 -24.00 -7.79 16.15
C GLU A 87 -23.88 -7.82 17.68
N ASP A 88 -24.62 -6.96 18.38
CA ASP A 88 -24.59 -6.84 19.84
C ASP A 88 -23.15 -6.67 20.41
N GLY A 89 -22.32 -5.90 19.70
CA GLY A 89 -20.92 -5.66 20.06
C GLY A 89 -19.98 -6.85 19.84
N LYS A 90 -20.44 -7.92 19.16
CA LYS A 90 -19.63 -9.10 18.85
C LYS A 90 -19.50 -9.29 17.35
N PHE A 91 -18.31 -9.66 16.90
CA PHE A 91 -18.06 -9.98 15.51
C PHE A 91 -18.77 -11.27 15.10
N VAL A 92 -19.50 -11.24 13.99
CA VAL A 92 -20.27 -12.37 13.44
C VAL A 92 -19.60 -12.87 12.16
N PRO A 93 -18.94 -14.04 12.18
CA PRO A 93 -18.38 -14.63 10.98
C PRO A 93 -19.51 -15.15 10.07
N ASN A 94 -19.89 -14.40 9.04
CA ASN A 94 -20.92 -14.83 8.07
C ASN A 94 -20.33 -15.80 7.02
N SER A 95 -20.87 -17.01 6.93
CA SER A 95 -20.17 -18.22 6.47
C SER A 95 -19.77 -18.28 4.99
N GLU A 96 -20.32 -17.44 4.09
CA GLU A 96 -20.04 -17.59 2.65
C GLU A 96 -18.96 -16.65 2.10
N TYR A 97 -18.70 -15.51 2.74
CA TYR A 97 -17.78 -14.49 2.20
C TYR A 97 -16.82 -13.89 3.24
N TYR A 98 -16.88 -14.30 4.52
CA TYR A 98 -16.08 -13.66 5.57
C TYR A 98 -14.56 -13.77 5.33
N GLU A 99 -14.04 -14.91 4.84
CA GLU A 99 -12.60 -15.07 4.51
C GLU A 99 -12.12 -14.08 3.42
N GLU A 100 -13.04 -13.55 2.60
CA GLU A 100 -12.77 -12.65 1.46
C GLU A 100 -12.91 -11.16 1.80
N ILE A 101 -13.46 -10.83 2.96
CA ILE A 101 -13.80 -9.44 3.31
C ILE A 101 -13.26 -8.97 4.64
N ILE A 102 -12.75 -9.86 5.51
CA ILE A 102 -12.28 -9.44 6.84
C ILE A 102 -10.77 -9.27 6.90
N GLY A 103 -10.34 -8.19 7.54
CA GLY A 103 -8.93 -7.95 7.86
C GLY A 103 -8.12 -7.29 6.75
N ASN A 104 -6.83 -7.19 7.03
CA ASN A 104 -5.84 -6.64 6.13
C ASN A 104 -4.53 -7.41 6.25
N HIS A 105 -3.65 -7.25 5.27
CA HIS A 105 -2.25 -7.69 5.38
C HIS A 105 -1.36 -6.47 5.59
N CYS A 106 -0.11 -6.70 6.02
CA CYS A 106 0.85 -5.63 6.34
C CYS A 106 0.89 -4.50 5.30
N SER A 107 0.95 -4.81 4.00
CA SER A 107 0.89 -3.79 2.93
C SER A 107 -0.44 -3.08 2.78
N SER A 108 -1.56 -3.77 2.99
CA SER A 108 -2.89 -3.16 2.93
C SER A 108 -3.14 -2.25 4.12
N SER A 109 -2.65 -2.60 5.31
CA SER A 109 -2.68 -1.71 6.47
C SER A 109 -1.97 -0.38 6.19
N MET A 110 -0.74 -0.43 5.66
CA MET A 110 -0.02 0.80 5.27
C MET A 110 -0.75 1.57 4.17
N GLY A 111 -1.35 0.86 3.21
CA GLY A 111 -2.13 1.46 2.13
C GLY A 111 -3.35 2.23 2.66
N LEU A 112 -4.12 1.63 3.56
CA LEU A 112 -5.28 2.24 4.21
C LEU A 112 -4.89 3.43 5.09
N ALA A 113 -3.74 3.35 5.77
CA ALA A 113 -3.22 4.46 6.55
C ALA A 113 -2.81 5.65 5.68
N TYR A 114 -2.08 5.42 4.57
CA TYR A 114 -1.76 6.49 3.61
C TYR A 114 -3.00 7.01 2.88
N GLN A 115 -4.02 6.19 2.66
CA GLN A 115 -5.29 6.62 2.07
C GLN A 115 -5.98 7.71 2.90
N GLN A 116 -5.74 7.80 4.22
CA GLN A 116 -6.27 8.89 5.05
C GLN A 116 -5.77 10.29 4.62
N LEU A 117 -4.69 10.35 3.83
CA LEU A 117 -4.13 11.60 3.33
C LEU A 117 -4.65 11.96 1.93
N LEU A 118 -5.42 11.07 1.30
CA LEU A 118 -5.71 11.11 -0.12
C LEU A 118 -7.22 11.10 -0.37
N ASP A 119 -7.65 11.89 -1.34
CA ASP A 119 -9.05 11.93 -1.76
C ASP A 119 -9.38 10.84 -2.80
N PHE A 120 -8.48 9.88 -2.98
CA PHE A 120 -8.62 8.77 -3.91
C PHE A 120 -8.07 7.47 -3.32
N PRO A 121 -8.55 6.30 -3.78
CA PRO A 121 -8.11 5.02 -3.25
C PRO A 121 -6.60 4.79 -3.46
N TYR A 122 -5.87 4.56 -2.38
CA TYR A 122 -4.45 4.20 -2.44
C TYR A 122 -4.26 2.71 -2.20
N TYR A 123 -4.14 1.99 -3.30
CA TYR A 123 -3.82 0.58 -3.23
C TYR A 123 -2.31 0.39 -3.32
N GLY A 124 -1.68 0.44 -2.15
CA GLY A 124 -0.38 -0.18 -1.94
C GLY A 124 -0.47 -1.65 -2.40
N GLY A 125 0.32 -2.02 -3.40
CA GLY A 125 0.50 -3.43 -3.70
C GLY A 125 1.27 -4.14 -2.59
N ILE A 126 1.48 -5.45 -2.75
CA ILE A 126 2.29 -6.27 -1.83
C ILE A 126 3.72 -5.70 -1.63
N ALA A 127 4.20 -4.86 -2.56
CA ALA A 127 5.50 -4.19 -2.47
C ALA A 127 5.39 -2.69 -2.88
N PRO A 128 5.44 -1.75 -1.92
CA PRO A 128 5.64 -0.33 -2.21
C PRO A 128 7.03 -0.14 -2.82
N CYS A 129 7.12 0.58 -3.95
CA CYS A 129 8.35 0.66 -4.74
C CYS A 129 8.43 2.08 -5.33
N PRO A 130 9.34 2.93 -4.82
CA PRO A 130 9.50 4.31 -5.28
C PRO A 130 9.69 4.45 -6.81
N GLU A 131 10.42 3.51 -7.42
CA GLU A 131 10.80 3.47 -8.84
C GLU A 131 9.59 3.43 -9.76
N ARG A 132 8.47 2.93 -9.24
CA ARG A 132 7.26 2.63 -9.99
C ARG A 132 6.33 3.84 -10.10
N GLY A 133 6.90 5.05 -9.96
CA GLY A 133 6.22 6.34 -9.95
C GLY A 133 5.08 6.40 -8.93
N THR A 134 5.25 5.68 -7.83
CA THR A 134 4.36 5.80 -6.69
C THR A 134 4.61 7.14 -6.00
N MET A 135 3.72 7.54 -5.10
CA MET A 135 3.95 8.69 -4.21
C MET A 135 5.01 8.40 -3.13
N LEU A 136 5.87 7.41 -3.33
CA LEU A 136 6.89 6.99 -2.37
C LEU A 136 8.27 7.41 -2.88
N LYS A 137 9.17 7.68 -1.94
CA LYS A 137 10.59 7.96 -2.19
C LYS A 137 11.42 7.14 -1.21
N TYR A 138 12.67 6.90 -1.54
CA TYR A 138 13.60 6.40 -0.54
C TYR A 138 13.92 7.46 0.51
N CYS A 139 14.19 7.02 1.72
CA CYS A 139 14.75 7.90 2.74
C CYS A 139 16.25 8.11 2.48
N GLY A 140 16.76 9.28 2.89
CA GLY A 140 18.16 9.67 2.72
C GLY A 140 18.60 9.73 1.25
N ASP A 141 19.85 9.34 1.00
CA ASP A 141 20.48 9.39 -0.33
C ASP A 141 20.37 8.07 -1.12
N LEU A 142 19.52 7.15 -0.67
CA LEU A 142 19.26 5.91 -1.39
C LEU A 142 18.59 6.21 -2.74
N LYS A 143 19.11 5.58 -3.79
CA LYS A 143 18.64 5.73 -5.16
C LYS A 143 18.68 4.39 -5.87
N TYR A 144 17.60 4.04 -6.55
CA TYR A 144 17.59 2.90 -7.45
C TYR A 144 17.61 3.41 -8.90
N PRO A 145 18.42 2.83 -9.79
CA PRO A 145 18.46 3.24 -11.19
C PRO A 145 17.12 2.91 -11.86
N LYS A 146 16.60 3.84 -12.67
CA LYS A 146 15.26 3.76 -13.27
C LYS A 146 15.07 2.60 -14.25
N ASP A 147 16.15 1.99 -14.74
CA ASP A 147 16.12 1.02 -15.84
C ASP A 147 16.14 -0.46 -15.41
N PHE A 148 16.09 -0.75 -14.11
CA PHE A 148 16.02 -2.12 -13.62
C PHE A 148 14.58 -2.65 -13.69
N GLY A 149 14.32 -3.53 -14.65
CA GLY A 149 12.98 -4.10 -14.91
C GLY A 149 12.35 -4.87 -13.74
N ARG A 150 13.12 -5.29 -12.72
CA ARG A 150 12.60 -5.91 -11.49
C ARG A 150 13.41 -5.46 -10.28
N PHE A 151 12.73 -4.82 -9.32
CA PHE A 151 13.30 -4.35 -8.07
C PHE A 151 13.58 -5.51 -7.09
N ASP A 152 14.78 -5.57 -6.51
CA ASP A 152 15.19 -6.42 -5.38
C ASP A 152 15.98 -5.54 -4.38
N VAL A 153 15.65 -5.60 -3.08
CA VAL A 153 16.34 -4.75 -2.09
C VAL A 153 17.81 -5.15 -1.94
N SER A 154 18.19 -6.41 -2.21
CA SER A 154 19.61 -6.78 -2.20
C SER A 154 20.40 -6.00 -3.24
N ASP A 155 19.83 -5.84 -4.45
CA ASP A 155 20.46 -5.11 -5.54
C ASP A 155 20.60 -3.62 -5.18
N LEU A 156 19.68 -3.06 -4.38
CA LEU A 156 19.83 -1.70 -3.83
C LEU A 156 20.98 -1.62 -2.83
N TRP A 157 21.21 -2.63 -1.99
CA TRP A 157 22.31 -2.60 -1.01
C TRP A 157 23.67 -2.73 -1.69
N ASP A 158 23.76 -3.46 -2.80
CA ASP A 158 24.99 -3.55 -3.59
C ASP A 158 25.38 -2.21 -4.26
N LEU A 159 24.40 -1.32 -4.48
CA LEU A 159 24.62 0.01 -5.07
C LEU A 159 25.06 1.08 -4.08
N HIS A 160 24.85 0.85 -2.78
CA HIS A 160 25.07 1.87 -1.74
C HIS A 160 26.08 1.39 -0.70
N SER A 161 26.92 2.30 -0.22
CA SER A 161 27.80 1.97 0.89
C SER A 161 26.99 1.66 2.15
N LYS A 162 27.51 0.81 3.04
CA LYS A 162 26.91 0.58 4.37
C LYS A 162 26.61 1.90 5.08
N LYS A 163 27.53 2.87 5.01
CA LYS A 163 27.36 4.21 5.58
C LYS A 163 26.11 4.91 5.03
N THR A 164 25.93 4.91 3.71
CA THR A 164 24.75 5.50 3.04
C THR A 164 23.45 4.87 3.54
N VAL A 165 23.42 3.54 3.68
CA VAL A 165 22.25 2.82 4.20
C VAL A 165 21.97 3.17 5.66
N MET A 166 23.00 3.28 6.50
CA MET A 166 22.83 3.66 7.91
C MET A 166 22.30 5.09 8.05
N GLU A 167 22.81 6.04 7.26
CA GLU A 167 22.28 7.41 7.26
C GLU A 167 20.83 7.47 6.76
N ALA A 168 20.46 6.60 5.81
CA ALA A 168 19.06 6.47 5.39
C ALA A 168 18.16 5.98 6.53
N TYR A 169 18.60 4.99 7.32
CA TYR A 169 17.89 4.59 8.54
C TYR A 169 17.82 5.71 9.58
N ALA A 170 18.88 6.49 9.75
CA ALA A 170 18.88 7.64 10.67
C ALA A 170 17.92 8.76 10.23
N SER A 171 17.58 8.83 8.94
CA SER A 171 16.72 9.88 8.38
C SER A 171 15.22 9.59 8.45
N VAL A 172 14.83 8.40 8.91
CA VAL A 172 13.42 8.00 8.98
C VAL A 172 12.67 8.69 10.11
N ASP A 173 11.37 8.84 9.92
CA ASP A 173 10.46 9.38 10.91
C ASP A 173 9.14 8.58 10.95
N LYS A 174 8.29 8.87 11.94
CA LYS A 174 6.98 8.24 12.10
C LYS A 174 6.16 8.33 10.81
N GLY A 175 5.49 7.25 10.45
CA GLY A 175 4.75 7.14 9.20
C GLY A 175 5.58 6.68 8.00
N ASP A 176 6.92 6.74 8.05
CA ASP A 176 7.77 6.10 7.03
C ASP A 176 7.64 4.58 7.10
N VAL A 177 8.09 3.86 6.08
CA VAL A 177 7.95 2.41 5.98
C VAL A 177 9.31 1.76 5.77
N LEU A 178 9.58 0.70 6.53
CA LEU A 178 10.58 -0.30 6.19
C LEU A 178 9.93 -1.37 5.34
N TYR A 179 10.42 -1.56 4.12
CA TYR A 179 9.96 -2.60 3.24
C TYR A 179 11.10 -3.56 2.91
N PHE A 180 10.77 -4.84 2.85
CA PHE A 180 11.66 -5.87 2.33
C PHE A 180 11.00 -6.50 1.11
N PHE A 181 11.76 -6.69 0.04
CA PHE A 181 11.35 -7.47 -1.12
C PHE A 181 12.58 -8.13 -1.73
N SER A 182 12.56 -9.46 -1.85
CA SER A 182 13.61 -10.19 -2.56
C SER A 182 13.03 -11.18 -3.55
N LYS A 183 13.84 -11.62 -4.51
CA LYS A 183 13.44 -12.63 -5.52
C LYS A 183 12.94 -13.95 -4.92
N VAL A 184 13.35 -14.28 -3.69
CA VAL A 184 13.13 -15.58 -3.04
C VAL A 184 12.23 -15.54 -1.81
N ARG A 185 11.84 -14.35 -1.32
CA ARG A 185 10.99 -14.22 -0.13
C ARG A 185 9.89 -13.19 -0.37
N THR A 186 8.67 -13.53 0.07
CA THR A 186 7.56 -12.58 0.12
C THR A 186 7.94 -11.43 1.05
N GLY A 187 7.66 -10.21 0.57
CA GLY A 187 7.99 -9.00 1.30
C GLY A 187 7.16 -8.81 2.56
N HIS A 188 7.69 -8.03 3.51
CA HIS A 188 6.94 -7.57 4.68
C HIS A 188 7.13 -6.07 4.84
N LEU A 189 6.06 -5.38 5.21
CA LEU A 189 6.08 -3.94 5.47
C LEU A 189 5.95 -3.68 6.95
N ARG A 190 6.69 -2.69 7.42
CA ARG A 190 6.62 -2.18 8.79
C ARG A 190 6.55 -0.68 8.72
N MET A 191 5.56 -0.07 9.36
CA MET A 191 5.56 1.38 9.48
C MET A 191 6.37 1.76 10.70
N ILE A 192 7.14 2.83 10.56
CA ILE A 192 7.96 3.40 11.60
C ILE A 192 7.03 4.17 12.53
N SER A 193 7.05 3.84 13.82
CA SER A 193 6.12 4.42 14.80
C SER A 193 6.68 5.66 15.49
N GLN A 194 8.01 5.86 15.44
CA GLN A 194 8.72 6.94 16.11
C GLN A 194 9.97 7.32 15.29
N PRO A 195 10.52 8.54 15.45
CA PRO A 195 11.84 8.88 14.92
C PRO A 195 12.91 7.84 15.31
N ALA A 196 13.90 7.63 14.45
CA ALA A 196 14.99 6.71 14.77
C ALA A 196 15.81 7.17 15.99
N GLU A 197 16.18 6.22 16.84
CA GLU A 197 17.20 6.42 17.87
C GLU A 197 18.57 6.20 17.24
N VAL A 198 19.39 7.24 17.16
CA VAL A 198 20.70 7.17 16.49
C VAL A 198 21.82 7.37 17.50
N THR A 199 22.67 6.34 17.62
CA THR A 199 23.92 6.39 18.36
C THR A 199 25.08 6.46 17.38
N ARG A 200 26.09 7.29 17.66
CA ARG A 200 27.30 7.41 16.83
C ARG A 200 28.54 7.10 17.65
N PHE A 201 29.51 6.44 17.04
CA PHE A 201 30.86 6.30 17.58
C PHE A 201 31.58 7.66 17.60
N GLU A 202 32.71 7.73 18.30
CA GLU A 202 33.54 8.96 18.37
C GLU A 202 34.02 9.45 17.00
N ASN A 203 34.19 8.54 16.04
CA ASN A 203 34.56 8.89 14.66
C ASN A 203 33.40 9.49 13.83
N GLY A 204 32.21 9.64 14.43
CA GLY A 204 31.00 10.18 13.81
C GLY A 204 30.18 9.18 12.99
N GLU A 205 30.63 7.94 12.83
CA GLU A 205 29.86 6.88 12.16
C GLU A 205 28.74 6.38 13.07
N ILE A 206 27.62 5.96 12.46
CA ILE A 206 26.50 5.38 13.19
C ILE A 206 26.90 4.02 13.75
N ASP A 207 26.65 3.81 15.04
CA ASP A 207 26.74 2.51 15.70
C ASP A 207 25.46 1.72 15.38
N PRO A 208 25.52 0.69 14.50
CA PRO A 208 24.33 0.02 14.03
C PRO A 208 23.71 -0.92 15.08
N ASP A 209 24.46 -1.34 16.09
CA ASP A 209 23.99 -2.23 17.15
C ASP A 209 23.25 -1.47 18.24
N ASN A 210 23.64 -0.20 18.46
CA ASN A 210 23.04 0.70 19.44
C ASN A 210 22.15 1.80 18.82
N SER A 211 21.82 1.69 17.54
CA SER A 211 20.84 2.54 16.85
C SER A 211 19.59 1.74 16.50
N PHE A 212 18.41 2.33 16.68
CA PHE A 212 17.16 1.59 16.66
C PHE A 212 16.04 2.30 15.89
N ILE A 213 15.19 1.50 15.26
CA ILE A 213 13.90 1.90 14.70
C ILE A 213 12.79 1.18 15.46
N TYR A 214 11.71 1.89 15.77
CA TYR A 214 10.49 1.33 16.33
C TYR A 214 9.45 1.19 15.25
N THR A 215 8.80 0.04 15.20
CA THR A 215 7.82 -0.24 14.16
C THR A 215 6.46 -0.67 14.70
N ILE A 216 5.43 -0.34 13.93
CA ILE A 216 4.11 -0.96 13.96
C ILE A 216 3.94 -1.87 12.73
N GLU A 217 3.65 -3.14 12.96
CA GLU A 217 3.50 -4.14 11.90
C GLU A 217 2.45 -5.18 12.27
N GLN A 218 1.78 -5.73 11.25
CA GLN A 218 0.82 -6.80 11.42
C GLN A 218 1.41 -8.09 10.87
N THR A 219 1.26 -9.20 11.57
CA THR A 219 1.96 -10.45 11.27
C THR A 219 1.03 -11.64 11.14
N ASN A 220 1.55 -12.71 10.56
CA ASN A 220 0.82 -13.96 10.34
C ASN A 220 0.77 -14.87 11.58
N GLN A 221 0.95 -14.32 12.78
CA GLN A 221 0.86 -15.08 14.04
C GLN A 221 0.45 -14.17 15.18
N PHE A 222 -0.14 -14.74 16.23
CA PHE A 222 -0.37 -14.00 17.47
C PHE A 222 0.96 -13.63 18.15
N ASP A 223 1.03 -12.43 18.73
CA ASP A 223 2.15 -12.02 19.57
C ASP A 223 2.14 -12.86 20.86
N THR A 224 3.13 -13.73 21.02
CA THR A 224 3.23 -14.61 22.19
C THR A 224 3.47 -13.83 23.48
N GLN A 225 4.14 -12.67 23.42
CA GLN A 225 4.41 -11.86 24.61
C GLN A 225 3.16 -11.10 25.06
N GLU A 226 2.44 -10.49 24.13
CA GLU A 226 1.18 -9.82 24.43
C GLU A 226 0.08 -10.83 24.81
N THR A 227 0.04 -11.98 24.16
CA THR A 227 -0.87 -13.09 24.51
C THR A 227 -0.63 -13.54 25.95
N ALA A 228 0.63 -13.66 26.40
CA ALA A 228 0.96 -13.97 27.79
C ALA A 228 0.51 -12.88 28.78
N ARG A 229 0.30 -11.64 28.31
CA ARG A 229 -0.26 -10.51 29.08
C ARG A 229 -1.78 -10.40 28.96
N GLY A 230 -2.44 -11.38 28.32
CA GLY A 230 -3.89 -11.39 28.12
C GLY A 230 -4.36 -10.59 26.89
N ARG A 231 -3.43 -10.05 26.08
CA ARG A 231 -3.73 -9.28 24.88
C ARG A 231 -3.49 -10.13 23.63
N ASN A 232 -4.54 -10.77 23.11
CA ASN A 232 -4.44 -11.57 21.89
C ASN A 232 -4.40 -10.64 20.67
N THR A 233 -3.26 -10.53 20.00
CA THR A 233 -3.12 -9.63 18.85
C THR A 233 -2.18 -10.20 17.79
N THR A 234 -2.45 -9.92 16.52
CA THR A 234 -1.52 -10.18 15.40
C THR A 234 -0.63 -8.97 15.10
N TRP A 235 -0.77 -7.88 15.87
CA TRP A 235 -0.02 -6.64 15.69
C TRP A 235 1.14 -6.55 16.65
N TYR A 236 2.30 -6.15 16.15
CA TYR A 236 3.42 -5.71 16.95
C TYR A 236 3.46 -4.19 16.94
N VAL A 237 3.33 -3.58 18.11
CA VAL A 237 3.36 -2.12 18.28
C VAL A 237 4.66 -1.72 18.98
N ASN A 238 5.33 -0.68 18.47
CA ASN A 238 6.62 -0.19 18.98
C ASN A 238 7.69 -1.29 19.09
N ARG A 239 7.71 -2.22 18.13
CA ARG A 239 8.72 -3.27 18.13
C ARG A 239 10.09 -2.67 17.79
N LYS A 240 11.00 -2.69 18.76
CA LYS A 240 12.37 -2.19 18.63
C LYS A 240 13.21 -3.11 17.73
N ARG A 241 13.91 -2.53 16.75
CA ARG A 241 14.81 -3.22 15.80
C ARG A 241 16.13 -2.46 15.71
N SER A 242 17.27 -3.13 15.84
CA SER A 242 18.57 -2.47 15.60
C SER A 242 18.81 -2.22 14.12
N PHE A 243 19.57 -1.18 13.78
CA PHE A 243 19.99 -0.90 12.41
C PHE A 243 20.77 -2.07 11.82
N ALA A 244 21.60 -2.75 12.62
CA ALA A 244 22.32 -3.97 12.22
C ALA A 244 21.35 -5.07 11.74
N THR A 245 20.32 -5.38 12.54
CA THR A 245 19.31 -6.40 12.18
C THR A 245 18.56 -6.04 10.90
N LEU A 246 18.24 -4.74 10.72
CA LEU A 246 17.53 -4.27 9.53
C LEU A 246 18.42 -4.34 8.28
N TYR A 247 19.69 -3.96 8.42
CA TYR A 247 20.69 -4.04 7.35
C TYR A 247 20.90 -5.46 6.86
N GLU A 248 21.15 -6.40 7.77
CA GLU A 248 21.37 -7.82 7.45
C GLU A 248 20.17 -8.48 6.76
N ARG A 249 18.96 -7.96 7.04
CA ARG A 249 17.71 -8.45 6.45
C ARG A 249 17.25 -7.65 5.25
N PHE A 250 18.06 -6.71 4.75
CA PHE A 250 17.75 -5.90 3.57
C PHE A 250 16.42 -5.14 3.69
N PHE A 251 16.15 -4.51 4.84
CA PHE A 251 14.99 -3.63 4.96
C PHE A 251 15.30 -2.26 4.38
N CYS A 252 14.58 -1.85 3.36
CA CYS A 252 14.76 -0.53 2.78
C CYS A 252 13.80 0.49 3.39
N PRO A 253 14.29 1.66 3.86
CA PRO A 253 13.45 2.74 4.34
C PRO A 253 12.90 3.58 3.17
N ILE A 254 11.59 3.78 3.17
CA ILE A 254 10.87 4.64 2.21
C ILE A 254 9.95 5.59 2.96
N THR A 255 9.73 6.75 2.36
CA THR A 255 8.86 7.81 2.86
C THR A 255 7.78 8.15 1.84
N PHE A 256 6.66 8.66 2.33
CA PHE A 256 5.60 9.19 1.49
C PHE A 256 5.95 10.61 1.06
N THR A 257 5.75 10.93 -0.22
CA THR A 257 6.18 12.21 -0.80
C THR A 257 5.55 13.39 -0.08
N ILE A 258 4.28 13.27 0.35
CA ILE A 258 3.56 14.29 1.14
C ILE A 258 4.34 14.66 2.41
N PHE A 259 5.00 13.69 3.07
CA PHE A 259 5.78 13.96 4.28
C PHE A 259 7.07 14.73 4.03
N THR A 260 7.45 14.92 2.77
CA THR A 260 8.65 15.69 2.42
C THR A 260 8.30 17.00 1.73
N SER A 261 7.19 17.05 0.98
CA SER A 261 6.72 18.27 0.30
C SER A 261 5.78 19.11 1.17
N GLY A 262 5.05 18.50 2.11
CA GLY A 262 3.96 19.18 2.84
C GLY A 262 2.72 19.45 1.99
N GLU A 263 2.74 19.00 0.73
CA GLU A 263 1.68 19.23 -0.23
C GLU A 263 0.97 17.90 -0.51
N LYS A 264 -0.35 17.88 -0.33
CA LYS A 264 -1.17 16.79 -0.85
C LYS A 264 -1.01 16.73 -2.38
N PRO A 265 -0.99 15.54 -2.99
CA PRO A 265 -1.03 15.41 -4.43
C PRO A 265 -2.30 16.10 -4.92
N LYS A 266 -2.20 16.86 -6.01
CA LYS A 266 -3.36 17.39 -6.71
C LYS A 266 -4.31 16.23 -7.06
N ASP A 267 -5.61 16.52 -7.11
CA ASP A 267 -6.68 15.55 -7.37
C ASP A 267 -6.25 14.48 -8.38
N ALA A 268 -6.35 13.20 -7.98
CA ALA A 268 -6.13 12.10 -8.90
C ALA A 268 -7.14 12.22 -10.03
N PHE A 269 -6.66 12.41 -11.24
CA PHE A 269 -7.50 12.34 -12.43
C PHE A 269 -7.05 11.17 -13.28
N VAL A 270 -8.05 10.48 -13.83
CA VAL A 270 -7.92 9.65 -15.01
C VAL A 270 -8.95 10.17 -15.98
N THR A 271 -8.51 10.50 -17.18
CA THR A 271 -9.36 11.07 -18.22
C THR A 271 -9.24 10.24 -19.49
N TYR A 272 -10.36 10.08 -20.15
CA TYR A 272 -10.43 9.54 -21.50
C TYR A 272 -10.58 10.69 -22.50
N THR A 273 -9.74 10.70 -23.51
CA THR A 273 -9.73 11.76 -24.53
C THR A 273 -10.36 11.33 -25.86
N GLY A 274 -10.82 10.08 -25.95
CA GLY A 274 -11.44 9.56 -27.15
C GLY A 274 -12.95 9.81 -27.21
N THR A 275 -13.55 9.32 -28.27
CA THR A 275 -14.97 9.55 -28.58
C THR A 275 -15.87 8.62 -27.75
N ASN A 276 -16.87 9.18 -27.08
CA ASN A 276 -17.74 8.50 -26.11
C ASN A 276 -19.17 8.25 -26.61
N SER A 277 -19.40 8.29 -27.92
CA SER A 277 -20.73 8.02 -28.50
C SER A 277 -20.89 6.56 -28.94
N ALA A 278 -22.11 6.03 -28.85
CA ALA A 278 -22.45 4.68 -29.28
C ALA A 278 -22.04 4.41 -30.75
N ASP A 279 -22.33 5.36 -31.63
CA ASP A 279 -22.05 5.26 -33.07
C ASP A 279 -20.53 5.22 -33.38
N THR A 280 -19.72 5.84 -32.53
CA THR A 280 -18.26 5.84 -32.71
C THR A 280 -17.58 4.60 -32.15
N VAL A 281 -18.10 4.02 -31.07
CA VAL A 281 -17.52 2.80 -30.47
C VAL A 281 -17.58 1.62 -31.44
N MET A 282 -18.67 1.50 -32.20
CA MET A 282 -18.80 0.46 -33.24
C MET A 282 -17.82 0.62 -34.41
N ASN A 283 -17.32 1.83 -34.63
CA ASN A 283 -16.30 2.12 -35.65
C ASN A 283 -14.87 2.04 -35.11
N GLY A 284 -14.71 1.60 -33.86
CA GLY A 284 -13.43 1.42 -33.18
C GLY A 284 -13.27 2.37 -31.99
N ILE A 285 -12.70 1.86 -30.90
CA ILE A 285 -12.30 2.71 -29.78
C ILE A 285 -11.01 3.43 -30.16
N ASN A 286 -11.04 4.76 -30.07
CA ASN A 286 -9.89 5.63 -30.29
C ASN A 286 -9.56 6.44 -29.03
N GLY A 287 -8.44 7.15 -29.05
CA GLY A 287 -8.05 8.10 -28.01
C GLY A 287 -7.20 7.49 -26.90
N ASP A 288 -6.89 8.34 -25.93
CA ASP A 288 -5.93 8.03 -24.87
C ASP A 288 -6.57 8.05 -23.49
N ILE A 289 -6.04 7.21 -22.61
CA ILE A 289 -6.19 7.36 -21.16
C ILE A 289 -5.03 8.19 -20.64
N ILE A 290 -5.33 9.31 -20.01
CA ILE A 290 -4.35 10.21 -19.39
C ILE A 290 -4.61 10.26 -17.90
N SER A 291 -3.54 10.16 -17.10
CA SER A 291 -3.63 10.11 -15.65
C SER A 291 -2.60 11.03 -14.98
N SER A 292 -2.93 11.61 -13.82
CA SER A 292 -1.95 12.30 -12.96
C SER A 292 -0.99 11.35 -12.24
N PHE A 293 -1.27 10.05 -12.29
CA PHE A 293 -0.43 8.97 -11.77
C PHE A 293 -0.01 8.00 -12.88
N PRO A 294 1.13 7.32 -12.74
CA PRO A 294 1.52 6.27 -13.67
C PRO A 294 0.46 5.17 -13.78
N LEU A 295 0.06 4.88 -15.01
CA LEU A 295 -0.84 3.80 -15.33
C LEU A 295 -0.11 2.47 -15.15
N THR A 296 -0.81 1.48 -14.60
CA THR A 296 -0.31 0.10 -14.46
C THR A 296 -0.98 -0.83 -15.46
N TYR A 297 -2.25 -0.57 -15.75
CA TYR A 297 -3.00 -1.25 -16.78
C TYR A 297 -4.17 -0.40 -17.27
N VAL A 298 -4.69 -0.74 -18.44
CA VAL A 298 -6.06 -0.41 -18.83
C VAL A 298 -6.77 -1.71 -19.17
N ARG A 299 -8.02 -1.81 -18.75
CA ARG A 299 -8.90 -2.94 -19.04
C ARG A 299 -10.18 -2.40 -19.67
N MET A 300 -10.59 -3.04 -20.75
CA MET A 300 -11.87 -2.79 -21.40
C MET A 300 -12.72 -4.06 -21.29
N THR A 301 -13.95 -3.92 -20.85
CA THR A 301 -14.89 -5.05 -20.75
C THR A 301 -16.20 -4.72 -21.43
N VAL A 302 -16.68 -5.64 -22.26
CA VAL A 302 -18.00 -5.56 -22.90
C VAL A 302 -18.92 -6.55 -22.22
N ARG A 303 -20.06 -6.06 -21.75
CA ARG A 303 -21.11 -6.87 -21.13
C ARG A 303 -22.41 -6.74 -21.90
N ASP A 304 -23.19 -7.81 -21.97
CA ASP A 304 -24.52 -7.77 -22.56
C ASP A 304 -25.55 -7.14 -21.59
N LYS A 305 -26.82 -7.07 -22.03
CA LYS A 305 -27.96 -6.58 -21.26
C LYS A 305 -28.18 -7.30 -19.92
N ASP A 306 -27.73 -8.55 -19.80
CA ASP A 306 -27.86 -9.38 -18.61
C ASP A 306 -26.59 -9.27 -17.73
N ASN A 307 -25.74 -8.28 -18.02
CA ASN A 307 -24.47 -7.98 -17.36
C ASN A 307 -23.43 -9.12 -17.47
N LYS A 308 -23.61 -10.06 -18.39
CA LYS A 308 -22.66 -11.14 -18.64
C LYS A 308 -21.50 -10.63 -19.49
N LEU A 309 -20.27 -10.99 -19.12
CA LEU A 309 -19.06 -10.63 -19.86
C LEU A 309 -19.03 -11.34 -21.22
N VAL A 310 -18.90 -10.58 -22.31
CA VAL A 310 -18.87 -11.10 -23.68
C VAL A 310 -17.49 -10.94 -24.33
N ARG A 311 -16.81 -9.82 -24.05
CA ARG A 311 -15.44 -9.55 -24.50
C ARG A 311 -14.65 -8.81 -23.42
N SER A 312 -13.33 -8.97 -23.43
CA SER A 312 -12.44 -8.11 -22.66
C SER A 312 -11.07 -8.01 -23.32
N SER A 313 -10.49 -6.82 -23.31
CA SER A 313 -9.08 -6.58 -23.63
C SER A 313 -8.40 -5.98 -22.41
N HIS A 314 -7.13 -6.32 -22.22
CA HIS A 314 -6.35 -5.88 -21.07
C HIS A 314 -4.91 -5.63 -21.51
N ARG A 315 -4.44 -4.40 -21.32
CA ARG A 315 -3.06 -4.02 -21.58
C ARG A 315 -2.40 -3.58 -20.29
N TYR A 316 -1.27 -4.21 -19.98
CA TYR A 316 -0.39 -3.76 -18.90
C TYR A 316 0.58 -2.70 -19.42
N ASP A 317 0.75 -1.64 -18.65
CA ASP A 317 1.84 -0.70 -18.88
C ASP A 317 3.02 -1.04 -17.98
N PHE A 318 3.96 -1.80 -18.53
CA PHE A 318 5.20 -2.09 -17.82
C PHE A 318 6.15 -0.88 -17.79
N GLN A 319 5.97 0.10 -18.68
CA GLN A 319 6.73 1.36 -18.71
C GLN A 319 6.14 2.40 -17.76
N ARG A 320 4.92 2.19 -17.27
CA ARG A 320 4.23 3.03 -16.28
C ARG A 320 4.15 4.48 -16.74
N THR A 321 3.66 4.66 -17.95
CA THR A 321 3.43 5.96 -18.54
C THR A 321 2.21 6.64 -17.89
N TYR A 322 2.11 7.95 -18.08
CA TYR A 322 0.94 8.73 -17.67
C TYR A 322 -0.14 8.76 -18.77
N LYS A 323 0.09 8.07 -19.89
CA LYS A 323 -0.73 8.11 -21.09
C LYS A 323 -0.71 6.78 -21.85
N MET A 324 -1.87 6.16 -22.06
CA MET A 324 -2.00 4.92 -22.84
C MET A 324 -2.97 5.08 -24.01
N ASP A 325 -2.50 4.76 -25.21
CA ASP A 325 -3.32 4.67 -26.43
C ASP A 325 -4.19 3.40 -26.41
N LEU A 326 -5.49 3.58 -26.66
CA LEU A 326 -6.50 2.53 -26.66
C LEU A 326 -6.79 1.90 -28.02
N VAL A 327 -6.29 2.47 -29.12
CA VAL A 327 -6.55 1.93 -30.47
C VAL A 327 -6.21 0.43 -30.58
N PRO A 328 -5.06 -0.06 -30.08
CA PRO A 328 -4.76 -1.49 -30.13
C PRO A 328 -5.78 -2.36 -29.39
N MET A 329 -6.24 -1.90 -28.23
CA MET A 329 -7.20 -2.62 -27.40
C MET A 329 -8.61 -2.61 -27.99
N GLY A 330 -9.00 -1.50 -28.63
CA GLY A 330 -10.27 -1.40 -29.34
C GLY A 330 -10.38 -2.41 -30.47
N ASN A 331 -9.29 -2.59 -31.22
CA ASN A 331 -9.22 -3.58 -32.30
C ASN A 331 -9.30 -5.02 -31.78
N GLU A 332 -8.74 -5.31 -30.59
CA GLU A 332 -8.81 -6.64 -29.97
C GLU A 332 -10.22 -7.04 -29.51
N LEU A 333 -11.09 -6.08 -29.21
CA LEU A 333 -12.45 -6.37 -28.76
C LEU A 333 -13.36 -6.84 -29.90
N ASP A 334 -13.08 -6.41 -31.14
CA ASP A 334 -13.83 -6.75 -32.35
C ASP A 334 -15.35 -6.61 -32.18
N LEU A 335 -15.79 -5.43 -31.74
CA LEU A 335 -17.19 -5.15 -31.42
C LEU A 335 -18.17 -5.41 -32.59
N PRO A 336 -17.81 -5.17 -33.87
CA PRO A 336 -18.70 -5.47 -35.00
C PRO A 336 -19.03 -6.96 -35.18
N SER A 337 -18.28 -7.89 -34.57
CA SER A 337 -18.56 -9.33 -34.65
C SER A 337 -19.50 -9.85 -33.56
N LEU A 338 -19.97 -8.98 -32.66
CA LEU A 338 -20.95 -9.34 -31.65
C LEU A 338 -22.32 -9.61 -32.29
N GLU A 339 -23.13 -10.43 -31.62
CA GLU A 339 -24.52 -10.62 -32.02
C GLU A 339 -25.31 -9.32 -31.87
N LYS A 340 -26.41 -9.18 -32.62
CA LYS A 340 -27.27 -8.00 -32.50
C LYS A 340 -27.83 -7.90 -31.08
N GLY A 341 -27.68 -6.74 -30.46
CA GLY A 341 -28.10 -6.55 -29.08
C GLY A 341 -27.56 -5.29 -28.42
N LYS A 342 -27.97 -5.10 -27.16
CA LYS A 342 -27.51 -4.01 -26.29
C LYS A 342 -26.33 -4.46 -25.46
N TYR A 343 -25.31 -3.60 -25.42
CA TYR A 343 -24.08 -3.85 -24.69
C TYR A 343 -23.64 -2.64 -23.89
N THR A 344 -22.80 -2.91 -22.89
CA THR A 344 -22.08 -1.90 -22.12
C THR A 344 -20.59 -2.15 -22.27
N LEU A 345 -19.86 -1.16 -22.76
CA LEU A 345 -18.41 -1.08 -22.67
C LEU A 345 -18.03 -0.34 -21.38
N THR A 346 -17.17 -0.93 -20.56
CA THR A 346 -16.55 -0.28 -19.40
C THR A 346 -15.06 -0.18 -19.63
N ILE A 347 -14.50 1.01 -19.42
CA ILE A 347 -13.06 1.26 -19.46
C ILE A 347 -12.59 1.54 -18.02
N ARG A 348 -11.62 0.74 -17.59
CA ARG A 348 -11.02 0.80 -16.26
C ARG A 348 -9.53 1.02 -16.37
N ALA A 349 -9.00 1.97 -15.62
CA ALA A 349 -7.57 2.26 -15.57
C ALA A 349 -7.05 1.91 -14.20
N GLY A 350 -5.93 1.22 -14.17
CA GLY A 350 -5.18 0.97 -12.96
C GLY A 350 -4.21 2.08 -12.65
N ILE A 351 -4.54 2.96 -11.70
CA ILE A 351 -3.58 3.88 -11.06
C ILE A 351 -3.10 3.25 -9.75
N ALA A 352 -1.78 3.10 -9.60
CA ALA A 352 -1.20 2.16 -8.61
C ALA A 352 -1.85 0.76 -8.74
N ARG A 353 -1.81 -0.14 -7.75
CA ARG A 353 -2.54 -1.44 -7.84
C ARG A 353 -4.07 -1.28 -7.65
N GLY A 354 -4.58 -0.06 -7.72
CA GLY A 354 -6.01 0.24 -7.73
C GLY A 354 -6.56 0.14 -9.13
N GLY A 355 -7.87 0.25 -9.27
CA GLY A 355 -8.47 0.52 -10.57
C GLY A 355 -9.71 1.36 -10.41
N VAL A 356 -9.81 2.42 -11.21
CA VAL A 356 -10.97 3.30 -11.26
C VAL A 356 -11.68 3.00 -12.57
N ASP A 357 -12.97 2.68 -12.48
CA ASP A 357 -13.84 2.66 -13.64
C ASP A 357 -14.19 4.13 -13.92
N PHE A 358 -13.86 4.64 -15.10
CA PHE A 358 -14.01 6.06 -15.40
C PHE A 358 -14.88 6.32 -16.63
N GLU A 359 -15.18 5.30 -17.44
CA GLU A 359 -16.11 5.44 -18.56
C GLU A 359 -17.00 4.20 -18.69
N LYS A 360 -18.30 4.44 -18.91
CA LYS A 360 -19.30 3.43 -19.20
C LYS A 360 -20.10 3.88 -20.43
N ILE A 361 -19.92 3.18 -21.54
CA ILE A 361 -20.57 3.52 -22.82
C ILE A 361 -21.57 2.43 -23.14
N GLU A 362 -22.83 2.81 -23.34
CA GLU A 362 -23.88 1.92 -23.83
C GLU A 362 -23.95 1.99 -25.36
N PHE A 363 -24.05 0.84 -26.02
CA PHE A 363 -24.11 0.77 -27.48
C PHE A 363 -24.97 -0.41 -27.96
N GLU A 364 -25.39 -0.33 -29.22
CA GLU A 364 -26.14 -1.39 -29.91
C GLU A 364 -25.36 -1.88 -31.12
N VAL A 365 -25.45 -3.19 -31.39
CA VAL A 365 -24.92 -3.86 -32.59
C VAL A 365 -26.05 -4.27 -33.53
#